data_AF-A0A2H6K924-F1
#
_entry.id   AF-A0A2H6K924-F1
#
_cell.length_a   1.000
_cell.length_b   1.000
_cell.length_c   1.000
_cell.angle_alpha   90.00
_cell.angle_beta   90.00
_cell.angle_gamma   90.00
#
_symmetry.space_group_name_H-M   'P 1'
#
loop_
_entity.id
_entity.type
_entity.pdbx_description
1 polymer ?
#
loop_
_entity_poly.entity_id
_entity_poly.type
_entity_poly.pdbx_seq_one_letter_code
_entity_poly.pdbx_strand_id
1 'polypeptide(L)'
;MDNVALRRAFLSSRSLNEELVSHDDSDSSTTYDRSHDTNDDLDELKQLFFHSRLKPKFDWAGLCLERQHDFKFWANVTHTFGLLVLKNIFNSNLPFEDSNELQRMLELDEDRVCYGNCVESARSSDAVTHADNSLMDFKTRVSFILLSGLLSNRVPGSLRLIVRCHGYQYFEHRISELMNDFPKFDAAAVCFNMNALRILLPYLLEPQSVNLSNVCYRFLTSRFWRIMWLDVGVGLKQHPSTERAQLFGTFLELASTICYGTRSPALLKRLYGSCLKSLWDPIFAVLTWRLGPKLLCRVLTFVADMLMMSFQDNCLDMLDGNFLSKLIQCAKEAQSDGERYLSRYLLQTLDDRNEFYHHFARIAVDMLRALLQALANAVEGRVNECVSDLYDLSSLGIAKLIMPPHAGDRGEAHVRFDYSDTRVFPRVLPCFNTDCSRVFHLDMPQLHVDSETPEFRYCSRCGVPSYCSAACADSHWEAGHRQVCNFLRTPPTFARFIASVPDSGNVMLRTFDNECTMTPEFDDAGNVFTVF
;
A
#
# COMPACT_ATOMS: atom_id res chain seq x y z
N MET A 1 15.20 2.33 -4.09
CA MET A 1 15.03 3.61 -4.82
C MET A 1 13.56 4.06 -4.88
N ASP A 2 12.66 3.52 -4.04
CA ASP A 2 11.25 3.97 -3.96
C ASP A 2 11.06 5.33 -3.29
N ASN A 3 12.08 5.79 -2.56
CA ASN A 3 12.16 7.15 -2.02
C ASN A 3 12.29 8.23 -3.10
N VAL A 4 12.47 7.91 -4.39
CA VAL A 4 12.66 8.92 -5.45
C VAL A 4 11.35 9.48 -5.95
N ALA A 5 10.29 8.68 -6.09
CA ALA A 5 8.96 9.19 -6.46
C ALA A 5 8.33 9.96 -5.31
N LEU A 6 8.48 9.45 -4.08
CA LEU A 6 8.13 10.15 -2.85
C LEU A 6 8.98 11.43 -2.71
N ARG A 7 10.31 11.38 -2.87
CA ARG A 7 11.18 12.59 -2.93
C ARG A 7 10.76 13.56 -4.01
N ARG A 8 10.33 13.10 -5.18
CA ARG A 8 10.00 13.98 -6.29
C ARG A 8 8.70 14.73 -5.99
N ALA A 9 7.69 14.06 -5.44
CA ALA A 9 6.49 14.68 -4.87
C ALA A 9 6.81 15.59 -3.66
N PHE A 10 7.78 15.21 -2.83
CA PHE A 10 8.26 16.01 -1.69
C PHE A 10 9.03 17.26 -2.11
N LEU A 11 9.88 17.17 -3.14
CA LEU A 11 10.66 18.29 -3.66
C LEU A 11 9.78 19.29 -4.41
N SER A 12 8.76 18.82 -5.11
CA SER A 12 7.75 19.71 -5.72
C SER A 12 6.82 20.36 -4.69
N SER A 13 6.51 19.70 -3.56
CA SER A 13 5.84 20.34 -2.42
C SER A 13 6.71 21.40 -1.74
N ARG A 14 8.03 21.19 -1.71
CA ARG A 14 9.00 22.13 -1.12
C ARG A 14 9.13 23.40 -1.96
N SER A 15 9.16 23.29 -3.29
CA SER A 15 9.17 24.47 -4.18
C SER A 15 7.86 25.28 -4.11
N LEU A 16 6.72 24.63 -3.89
CA LEU A 16 5.41 25.31 -3.74
C LEU A 16 5.28 26.07 -2.41
N ASN A 17 5.98 25.64 -1.35
CA ASN A 17 6.03 26.39 -0.08
C ASN A 17 6.95 27.62 -0.15
N GLU A 18 7.92 27.63 -1.06
CA GLU A 18 8.83 28.77 -1.27
C GLU A 18 8.17 29.88 -2.12
N GLU A 19 7.18 29.56 -2.97
CA GLU A 19 6.51 30.54 -3.84
C GLU A 19 5.37 31.34 -3.16
N LEU A 20 4.94 30.97 -1.94
CA LEU A 20 3.78 31.57 -1.27
C LEU A 20 4.10 32.74 -0.32
N VAL A 21 5.36 33.17 -0.19
CA VAL A 21 5.73 34.32 0.65
C VAL A 21 6.80 35.18 -0.03
N SER A 22 6.37 36.11 -0.89
CA SER A 22 7.17 37.31 -1.17
C SER A 22 6.77 38.41 -0.17
N HIS A 23 7.57 38.61 0.88
CA HIS A 23 8.01 39.94 1.32
C HIS A 23 8.99 39.89 2.51
N ASP A 24 10.03 40.70 2.33
CA ASP A 24 11.02 41.28 3.25
C ASP A 24 12.09 40.37 3.90
N ASP A 25 13.23 40.37 3.20
CA ASP A 25 14.56 40.10 3.74
C ASP A 25 14.93 41.10 4.85
N SER A 26 15.27 40.59 6.04
CA SER A 26 16.47 41.04 6.76
C SER A 26 16.86 40.06 7.87
N ASP A 27 18.05 39.50 7.70
CA ASP A 27 19.05 39.03 8.67
C ASP A 27 18.59 38.57 10.07
N SER A 28 18.82 37.29 10.37
CA SER A 28 19.80 36.92 11.40
C SER A 28 20.08 35.42 11.39
N SER A 29 21.36 35.11 11.21
CA SER A 29 21.94 33.80 11.38
C SER A 29 21.88 33.36 12.84
N THR A 30 21.17 32.26 13.11
CA THR A 30 21.48 31.43 14.28
C THR A 30 21.34 29.96 13.88
N THR A 31 22.49 29.29 13.83
CA THR A 31 22.64 27.84 13.92
C THR A 31 21.86 27.34 15.13
N TYR A 32 20.76 26.60 14.91
CA TYR A 32 20.01 25.94 15.98
C TYR A 32 20.31 24.43 15.96
N ASP A 33 20.95 24.03 17.05
CA ASP A 33 21.13 22.66 17.52
C ASP A 33 19.73 22.10 17.85
N ARG A 34 19.30 21.05 17.15
CA ARG A 34 17.92 20.52 17.20
C ARG A 34 17.90 19.22 17.98
N SER A 35 17.79 19.30 19.30
CA SER A 35 17.30 18.19 20.11
C SER A 35 15.79 18.04 19.84
N HIS A 36 15.42 17.18 18.90
CA HIS A 36 14.04 16.95 18.48
C HIS A 36 13.27 16.15 19.54
N ASP A 37 12.46 16.83 20.35
CA ASP A 37 11.59 16.19 21.33
C ASP A 37 10.28 15.73 20.66
N THR A 38 9.84 14.50 20.93
CA THR A 38 8.63 13.89 20.31
C THR A 38 7.34 14.63 20.64
N ASN A 39 7.33 15.38 21.75
CA ASN A 39 6.15 16.11 22.22
C ASN A 39 5.87 17.33 21.32
N ASP A 40 6.90 18.00 20.83
CA ASP A 40 6.74 19.18 19.98
C ASP A 40 6.00 18.82 18.68
N ASP A 41 6.38 17.73 18.01
CA ASP A 41 5.75 17.31 16.75
C ASP A 41 4.26 16.95 16.91
N LEU A 42 3.90 16.27 18.01
CA LEU A 42 2.51 15.92 18.30
C LEU A 42 1.68 17.16 18.69
N ASP A 43 2.29 18.12 19.38
CA ASP A 43 1.63 19.37 19.74
C ASP A 43 1.38 20.26 18.51
N GLU A 44 2.27 20.23 17.51
CA GLU A 44 2.02 20.88 16.21
C GLU A 44 0.82 20.23 15.49
N LEU A 45 0.70 18.90 15.52
CA LEU A 45 -0.48 18.21 14.98
C LEU A 45 -1.75 18.57 15.75
N LYS A 46 -1.69 18.69 17.08
CA LYS A 46 -2.84 19.16 17.88
C LYS A 46 -3.23 20.58 17.52
N GLN A 47 -2.26 21.46 17.32
CA GLN A 47 -2.54 22.85 16.91
C GLN A 47 -3.22 22.90 15.55
N LEU A 48 -2.77 22.07 14.60
CA LEU A 48 -3.37 21.97 13.27
C LEU A 48 -4.81 21.43 13.30
N PHE A 49 -5.03 20.29 13.96
CA PHE A 49 -6.30 19.58 13.87
C PHE A 49 -7.38 20.11 14.81
N PHE A 50 -7.01 20.59 16.00
CA PHE A 50 -7.97 21.02 17.04
C PHE A 50 -8.04 22.53 17.23
N HIS A 51 -6.91 23.24 17.19
CA HIS A 51 -6.86 24.65 17.59
C HIS A 51 -6.81 25.64 16.40
N SER A 52 -6.75 25.13 15.17
CA SER A 52 -6.60 25.92 13.93
C SER A 52 -5.44 26.94 13.98
N ARG A 53 -4.40 26.65 14.77
CA ARG A 53 -3.18 27.45 14.86
C ARG A 53 -2.09 26.80 14.02
N LEU A 54 -1.42 27.59 13.20
CA LEU A 54 -0.41 27.11 12.26
C LEU A 54 0.95 27.71 12.61
N LYS A 55 1.99 26.88 12.64
CA LYS A 55 3.36 27.33 12.37
C LYS A 55 3.65 27.16 10.87
N PRO A 56 3.70 28.26 10.08
CA PRO A 56 3.87 28.18 8.63
C PRO A 56 5.22 27.60 8.16
N LYS A 57 6.19 27.38 9.07
CA LYS A 57 7.53 26.85 8.76
C LYS A 57 7.74 25.38 9.17
N PHE A 58 6.70 24.66 9.60
CA PHE A 58 6.85 23.27 9.99
C PHE A 58 7.04 22.36 8.76
N ASP A 59 8.10 21.54 8.76
CA ASP A 59 8.41 20.62 7.66
C ASP A 59 7.63 19.29 7.80
N TRP A 60 6.38 19.29 7.35
CA TRP A 60 5.50 18.12 7.42
C TRP A 60 6.00 16.92 6.62
N ALA A 61 6.71 17.18 5.51
CA ALA A 61 7.33 16.15 4.70
C ALA A 61 8.56 15.55 5.42
N GLY A 62 9.39 16.42 5.98
CA GLY A 62 10.52 16.06 6.84
C GLY A 62 10.08 15.21 8.02
N LEU A 63 8.99 15.58 8.70
CA LEU A 63 8.42 14.79 9.80
C LEU A 63 8.19 13.33 9.41
N CYS A 64 7.60 13.06 8.24
CA CYS A 64 7.35 11.68 7.79
C CYS A 64 8.63 10.91 7.49
N LEU A 65 9.67 11.59 7.00
CA LEU A 65 10.97 10.99 6.70
C LEU A 65 11.75 10.70 7.99
N GLU A 66 11.80 11.66 8.91
CA GLU A 66 12.47 11.54 10.21
C GLU A 66 11.80 10.49 11.09
N ARG A 67 10.46 10.50 11.14
CA ARG A 67 9.65 9.57 11.93
C ARG A 67 9.32 8.28 11.21
N GLN A 68 9.88 7.99 10.03
CA GLN A 68 9.52 6.81 9.22
C GLN A 68 9.62 5.49 10.00
N HIS A 69 10.59 5.40 10.91
CA HIS A 69 10.85 4.23 11.76
C HIS A 69 10.35 4.38 13.20
N ASP A 70 9.70 5.49 13.52
CA ASP A 70 9.14 5.76 14.84
C ASP A 70 7.72 5.17 14.94
N PHE A 71 7.64 3.86 15.15
CA PHE A 71 6.36 3.13 15.25
C PHE A 71 5.47 3.65 16.39
N LYS A 72 6.07 4.23 17.43
CA LYS A 72 5.36 4.78 18.57
C LYS A 72 4.69 6.10 18.20
N PHE A 73 5.41 6.99 17.51
CA PHE A 73 4.85 8.19 16.93
C PHE A 73 3.65 7.85 16.03
N TRP A 74 3.79 6.90 15.11
CA TRP A 74 2.68 6.52 14.21
C TRP A 74 1.51 5.86 14.94
N ALA A 75 1.76 5.10 16.01
CA ALA A 75 0.69 4.58 16.86
C ALA A 75 -0.11 5.71 17.53
N ASN A 76 0.57 6.74 18.05
CA ASN A 76 -0.07 7.92 18.62
C ASN A 76 -0.83 8.71 17.54
N VAL A 77 -0.24 8.92 16.36
CA VAL A 77 -0.92 9.60 15.24
C VAL A 77 -2.20 8.86 14.84
N THR A 78 -2.16 7.53 14.76
CA THR A 78 -3.35 6.72 14.47
C THR A 78 -4.43 6.87 15.53
N HIS A 79 -4.05 6.82 16.80
CA HIS A 79 -4.99 6.89 17.92
C HIS A 79 -5.65 8.26 18.04
N THR A 80 -4.85 9.33 17.97
CA THR A 80 -5.29 10.72 18.20
C THR A 80 -5.87 11.37 16.95
N PHE A 81 -5.19 11.24 15.80
CA PHE A 81 -5.52 12.00 14.59
C PHE A 81 -6.09 11.14 13.45
N GLY A 82 -6.03 9.81 13.55
CA GLY A 82 -6.33 8.91 12.43
C GLY A 82 -7.68 9.16 11.78
N LEU A 83 -8.74 9.36 12.56
CA LEU A 83 -10.08 9.66 12.04
C LEU A 83 -10.16 11.06 11.36
N LEU A 84 -9.46 12.06 11.89
CA LEU A 84 -9.43 13.41 11.32
C LEU A 84 -8.63 13.45 10.01
N VAL A 85 -7.49 12.74 9.97
CA VAL A 85 -6.70 12.54 8.75
C VAL A 85 -7.57 11.92 7.66
N LEU A 86 -8.30 10.85 7.97
CA LEU A 86 -9.15 10.16 6.99
C LEU A 86 -10.35 11.00 6.58
N LYS A 87 -11.01 11.69 7.52
CA LYS A 87 -12.10 12.62 7.23
C LYS A 87 -11.70 13.66 6.18
N ASN A 88 -10.57 14.34 6.38
CA ASN A 88 -10.14 15.43 5.48
C ASN A 88 -9.83 14.94 4.06
N ILE A 89 -9.41 13.68 3.92
CA ILE A 89 -9.06 13.12 2.61
C ILE A 89 -10.30 12.53 1.92
N PHE A 90 -11.12 11.79 2.65
CA PHE A 90 -12.24 11.04 2.07
C PHE A 90 -13.43 11.93 1.75
N ASN A 91 -13.61 13.02 2.49
CA ASN A 91 -14.72 13.95 2.33
C ASN A 91 -14.28 15.34 1.87
N SER A 92 -13.11 15.46 1.22
CA SER A 92 -12.58 16.74 0.71
C SER A 92 -13.55 17.45 -0.25
N ASN A 93 -14.47 16.70 -0.87
CA ASN A 93 -15.38 17.18 -1.91
C ASN A 93 -16.86 17.23 -1.46
N LEU A 94 -17.18 16.86 -0.23
CA LEU A 94 -18.56 16.84 0.28
C LEU A 94 -18.81 18.02 1.24
N PRO A 95 -19.81 18.89 0.98
CA PRO A 95 -20.25 19.86 1.97
C PRO A 95 -20.84 19.13 3.19
N PHE A 96 -20.52 19.65 4.37
CA PHE A 96 -20.66 18.95 5.64
C PHE A 96 -22.08 19.02 6.21
N GLU A 97 -22.66 17.86 6.60
CA GLU A 97 -23.98 17.81 7.26
C GLU A 97 -23.97 17.24 8.69
N ASP A 98 -22.86 16.68 9.18
CA ASP A 98 -22.87 15.92 10.46
C ASP A 98 -21.98 16.55 11.56
N SER A 99 -22.32 17.78 11.96
CA SER A 99 -21.57 18.61 12.92
C SER A 99 -21.55 18.11 14.35
N ASN A 100 -22.59 17.38 14.76
CA ASN A 100 -22.77 17.01 16.16
C ASN A 100 -21.81 15.90 16.62
N GLU A 101 -21.52 14.91 15.78
CA GLU A 101 -20.62 13.80 16.16
C GLU A 101 -19.14 14.21 16.12
N LEU A 102 -18.79 15.10 15.19
CA LEU A 102 -17.48 15.75 15.18
C LEU A 102 -17.29 16.60 16.45
N GLN A 103 -18.30 17.39 16.82
CA GLN A 103 -18.24 18.23 18.01
C GLN A 103 -18.10 17.39 19.28
N ARG A 104 -18.81 16.26 19.41
CA ARG A 104 -18.55 15.28 20.49
C ARG A 104 -17.13 14.74 20.47
N MET A 105 -16.58 14.43 19.30
CA MET A 105 -15.21 13.90 19.19
C MET A 105 -14.15 14.96 19.57
N LEU A 106 -14.41 16.24 19.28
CA LEU A 106 -13.56 17.38 19.66
C LEU A 106 -13.66 17.67 21.17
N GLU A 107 -14.87 17.63 21.73
CA GLU A 107 -15.13 17.86 23.17
C GLU A 107 -14.53 16.76 24.07
N LEU A 108 -14.29 15.56 23.53
CA LEU A 108 -13.70 14.44 24.28
C LEU A 108 -12.17 14.52 24.45
N ASP A 109 -11.47 15.38 23.70
CA ASP A 109 -10.00 15.56 23.78
C ASP A 109 -9.60 16.80 24.62
N GLU A 110 -10.57 17.60 25.10
CA GLU A 110 -10.33 18.83 25.88
C GLU A 110 -10.06 18.60 27.38
N ASP A 111 -10.09 17.36 27.89
CA ASP A 111 -9.87 17.07 29.31
C ASP A 111 -8.38 17.00 29.70
N ARG A 112 -7.64 18.08 29.45
CA ARG A 112 -6.46 18.52 30.22
C ARG A 112 -6.37 20.05 30.26
N VAL A 113 -7.08 20.63 31.24
CA VAL A 113 -6.85 21.93 31.91
C VAL A 113 -5.72 22.80 31.33
N CYS A 114 -6.04 23.88 30.60
CA CYS A 114 -5.81 25.29 31.01
C CYS A 114 -6.11 26.32 29.89
N TYR A 115 -6.78 27.42 30.26
CA TYR A 115 -6.97 28.70 29.54
C TYR A 115 -8.13 28.85 28.53
N GLY A 116 -9.32 29.13 29.07
CA GLY A 116 -9.93 30.48 29.00
C GLY A 116 -10.32 31.05 27.62
N ASN A 117 -11.64 31.14 27.41
CA ASN A 117 -12.38 32.14 26.63
C ASN A 117 -11.79 32.57 25.28
N CYS A 118 -12.23 31.94 24.18
CA CYS A 118 -12.31 32.57 22.87
C CYS A 118 -13.59 32.13 22.14
N VAL A 119 -14.74 32.42 22.74
CA VAL A 119 -15.99 32.58 21.99
C VAL A 119 -16.26 34.07 21.94
N GLU A 120 -15.72 34.77 20.92
CA GLU A 120 -16.37 35.96 20.36
C GLU A 120 -15.62 36.50 19.13
N SER A 121 -16.42 36.83 18.11
CA SER A 121 -16.14 37.68 16.95
C SER A 121 -15.43 37.08 15.73
N ALA A 122 -16.21 36.79 14.69
CA ALA A 122 -16.00 37.41 13.37
C ALA A 122 -17.24 37.20 12.48
N ARG A 123 -18.16 38.18 12.50
CA ARG A 123 -19.19 38.35 11.46
C ARG A 123 -18.55 39.10 10.29
N SER A 124 -18.18 38.39 9.23
CA SER A 124 -17.94 38.91 7.87
C SER A 124 -17.96 37.75 6.89
N SER A 125 -19.04 37.57 6.11
CA SER A 125 -19.29 36.34 5.34
C SER A 125 -18.34 36.10 4.16
N ASP A 126 -17.65 37.13 3.68
CA ASP A 126 -16.93 37.04 2.40
C ASP A 126 -15.39 36.94 2.57
N ALA A 127 -14.86 37.25 3.75
CA ALA A 127 -13.45 37.04 4.10
C ALA A 127 -13.20 35.69 4.81
N VAL A 128 -14.22 35.17 5.50
CA VAL A 128 -14.18 33.88 6.21
C VAL A 128 -14.13 32.71 5.22
N THR A 129 -14.85 32.81 4.10
CA THR A 129 -14.91 31.75 3.08
C THR A 129 -13.58 31.52 2.35
N HIS A 130 -12.80 32.57 2.08
CA HIS A 130 -11.48 32.41 1.45
C HIS A 130 -10.40 31.91 2.41
N ALA A 131 -10.43 32.33 3.69
CA ALA A 131 -9.50 31.87 4.71
C ALA A 131 -9.77 30.40 5.13
N ASP A 132 -11.05 30.02 5.26
CA ASP A 132 -11.46 28.65 5.61
C ASP A 132 -11.10 27.66 4.49
N ASN A 133 -11.25 28.04 3.22
CA ASN A 133 -10.86 27.19 2.09
C ASN A 133 -9.36 26.95 2.02
N SER A 134 -8.53 27.96 2.36
CA SER A 134 -7.06 27.82 2.40
C SER A 134 -6.63 26.89 3.54
N LEU A 135 -7.23 27.02 4.72
CA LEU A 135 -6.94 26.14 5.86
C LEU A 135 -7.39 24.70 5.59
N MET A 136 -8.54 24.48 4.95
CA MET A 136 -9.03 23.15 4.60
C MET A 136 -8.19 22.48 3.51
N ASP A 137 -7.75 23.22 2.49
CA ASP A 137 -6.81 22.72 1.49
C ASP A 137 -5.47 22.33 2.16
N PHE A 138 -4.97 23.16 3.06
CA PHE A 138 -3.77 22.85 3.84
C PHE A 138 -3.94 21.59 4.71
N LYS A 139 -5.05 21.48 5.47
CA LYS A 139 -5.36 20.28 6.27
C LYS A 139 -5.44 19.04 5.39
N THR A 140 -5.99 19.16 4.18
CA THR A 140 -6.07 18.05 3.21
C THR A 140 -4.68 17.61 2.77
N ARG A 141 -3.80 18.56 2.40
CA ARG A 141 -2.41 18.27 2.01
C ARG A 141 -1.62 17.61 3.13
N VAL A 142 -1.69 18.15 4.35
CA VAL A 142 -1.00 17.55 5.52
C VAL A 142 -1.60 16.18 5.85
N SER A 143 -2.92 16.03 5.79
CA SER A 143 -3.56 14.73 6.01
C SER A 143 -3.09 13.70 4.99
N PHE A 144 -2.94 14.07 3.72
CA PHE A 144 -2.40 13.17 2.70
C PHE A 144 -0.96 12.73 3.01
N ILE A 145 -0.11 13.65 3.48
CA ILE A 145 1.25 13.36 3.95
C ILE A 145 1.21 12.35 5.11
N LEU A 146 0.36 12.58 6.11
CA LEU A 146 0.21 11.68 7.26
C LEU A 146 -0.34 10.30 6.86
N LEU A 147 -1.31 10.23 5.95
CA LEU A 147 -1.83 8.97 5.41
C LEU A 147 -0.73 8.15 4.73
N SER A 148 0.15 8.81 3.97
CA SER A 148 1.32 8.17 3.37
C SER A 148 2.26 7.57 4.43
N GLY A 149 2.49 8.29 5.52
CA GLY A 149 3.27 7.79 6.65
C GLY A 149 2.61 6.60 7.38
N LEU A 150 1.30 6.67 7.61
CA LEU A 150 0.51 5.58 8.19
C LEU A 150 0.58 4.30 7.37
N LEU A 151 0.50 4.41 6.04
CA LEU A 151 0.66 3.28 5.12
C LEU A 151 2.10 2.74 5.11
N SER A 152 3.09 3.64 5.10
CA SER A 152 4.51 3.29 4.98
C SER A 152 5.06 2.61 6.23
N ASN A 153 4.60 3.01 7.42
CA ASN A 153 5.05 2.44 8.69
C ASN A 153 4.39 1.09 9.01
N ARG A 154 3.21 0.82 8.41
CA ARG A 154 2.51 -0.49 8.47
C ARG A 154 2.19 -0.97 9.88
N VAL A 155 1.94 -0.07 10.82
CA VAL A 155 1.34 -0.46 12.10
C VAL A 155 -0.03 -1.10 11.80
N PRO A 156 -0.29 -2.33 12.24
CA PRO A 156 -1.55 -3.01 11.94
C PRO A 156 -2.79 -2.22 12.37
N GLY A 157 -2.73 -1.53 13.51
CA GLY A 157 -3.81 -0.65 13.97
C GLY A 157 -4.17 0.45 12.98
N SER A 158 -3.17 1.07 12.35
CA SER A 158 -3.36 2.11 11.32
C SER A 158 -4.03 1.53 10.08
N LEU A 159 -3.54 0.38 9.61
CA LEU A 159 -4.04 -0.27 8.41
C LEU A 159 -5.49 -0.75 8.60
N ARG A 160 -5.82 -1.31 9.77
CA ARG A 160 -7.19 -1.66 10.16
C ARG A 160 -8.11 -0.45 10.15
N LEU A 161 -7.68 0.67 10.72
CA LEU A 161 -8.46 1.90 10.73
C LEU A 161 -8.76 2.37 9.30
N ILE A 162 -7.74 2.43 8.44
CA ILE A 162 -7.88 2.82 7.03
C ILE A 162 -8.87 1.89 6.31
N VAL A 163 -8.78 0.56 6.50
CA VAL A 163 -9.70 -0.41 5.89
C VAL A 163 -11.14 -0.19 6.35
N ARG A 164 -11.38 -0.01 7.67
CA ARG A 164 -12.72 0.21 8.22
C ARG A 164 -13.35 1.52 7.77
N CYS A 165 -12.53 2.51 7.47
CA CYS A 165 -12.93 3.76 6.85
C CYS A 165 -13.09 3.66 5.32
N HIS A 166 -13.10 2.46 4.76
CA HIS A 166 -13.20 2.21 3.31
C HIS A 166 -12.06 2.79 2.47
N GLY A 167 -10.87 2.98 3.06
CA GLY A 167 -9.71 3.54 2.35
C GLY A 167 -9.30 2.72 1.13
N TYR A 168 -9.56 1.42 1.10
CA TYR A 168 -9.35 0.60 -0.09
C TYR A 168 -10.17 1.08 -1.29
N GLN A 169 -11.45 1.42 -1.10
CA GLN A 169 -12.31 1.97 -2.15
C GLN A 169 -11.82 3.35 -2.61
N TYR A 170 -11.28 4.16 -1.69
CA TYR A 170 -10.67 5.45 -2.04
C TYR A 170 -9.50 5.27 -3.00
N PHE A 171 -8.53 4.40 -2.68
CA PHE A 171 -7.37 4.18 -3.54
C PHE A 171 -7.75 3.57 -4.89
N GLU A 172 -8.74 2.69 -4.91
CA GLU A 172 -9.31 2.15 -6.14
C GLU A 172 -9.93 3.27 -7.00
N HIS A 173 -10.80 4.10 -6.41
CA HIS A 173 -11.44 5.22 -7.07
C HIS A 173 -10.40 6.18 -7.67
N ARG A 174 -9.36 6.52 -6.91
CA ARG A 174 -8.26 7.38 -7.37
C ARG A 174 -7.50 6.79 -8.56
N ILE A 175 -7.27 5.46 -8.60
CA ILE A 175 -6.69 4.82 -9.78
C ILE A 175 -7.63 5.00 -10.97
N SER A 176 -8.93 4.72 -10.82
CA SER A 176 -9.88 4.87 -11.92
C SER A 176 -9.96 6.31 -12.44
N GLU A 177 -9.93 7.31 -11.55
CA GLU A 177 -9.87 8.73 -11.93
C GLU A 177 -8.60 9.06 -12.72
N LEU A 178 -7.43 8.72 -12.19
CA LEU A 178 -6.14 9.00 -12.83
C LEU A 178 -6.02 8.31 -14.20
N MET A 179 -6.65 7.14 -14.35
CA MET A 179 -6.64 6.39 -15.60
C MET A 179 -7.63 6.93 -16.65
N ASN A 180 -8.58 7.82 -16.29
CA ASN A 180 -9.44 8.48 -17.26
C ASN A 180 -8.65 9.42 -18.19
N ASP A 181 -7.54 9.98 -17.71
CA ASP A 181 -6.67 10.88 -18.47
C ASP A 181 -5.64 10.15 -19.35
N PHE A 182 -5.74 8.82 -19.46
CA PHE A 182 -4.84 8.01 -20.30
C PHE A 182 -4.82 8.51 -21.76
N PRO A 183 -3.64 8.71 -22.38
CA PRO A 183 -2.29 8.26 -21.96
C PRO A 183 -1.49 9.26 -21.10
N LYS A 184 -2.05 10.42 -20.75
CA LYS A 184 -1.39 11.48 -19.98
C LYS A 184 -1.83 11.43 -18.52
N PHE A 185 -1.25 10.50 -17.76
CA PHE A 185 -1.56 10.32 -16.34
C PHE A 185 -0.30 10.37 -15.48
N ASP A 186 -0.45 10.68 -14.19
CA ASP A 186 0.64 10.67 -13.22
C ASP A 186 0.97 9.23 -12.78
N ALA A 187 2.02 8.67 -13.37
CA ALA A 187 2.47 7.31 -13.07
C ALA A 187 2.89 7.12 -11.60
N ALA A 188 3.46 8.14 -10.95
CA ALA A 188 3.88 8.07 -9.56
C ALA A 188 2.66 8.02 -8.63
N ALA A 189 1.63 8.82 -8.92
CA ALA A 189 0.36 8.78 -8.21
C ALA A 189 -0.32 7.41 -8.35
N VAL A 190 -0.38 6.84 -9.56
CA VAL A 190 -0.96 5.49 -9.75
C VAL A 190 -0.16 4.42 -8.98
N CYS A 191 1.18 4.49 -9.01
CA CYS A 191 2.04 3.60 -8.21
C CYS A 191 1.74 3.68 -6.71
N PHE A 192 1.58 4.90 -6.17
CA PHE A 192 1.24 5.10 -4.77
C PHE A 192 -0.08 4.42 -4.40
N ASN A 193 -1.14 4.64 -5.19
CA ASN A 193 -2.45 4.03 -4.94
C ASN A 193 -2.40 2.49 -5.08
N MET A 194 -1.69 1.94 -6.06
CA MET A 194 -1.50 0.48 -6.19
C MET A 194 -0.78 -0.11 -4.96
N ASN A 195 0.26 0.56 -4.47
CA ASN A 195 0.98 0.13 -3.28
C ASN A 195 0.10 0.19 -2.03
N ALA A 196 -0.73 1.23 -1.89
CA ALA A 196 -1.70 1.34 -0.81
C ALA A 196 -2.70 0.17 -0.83
N LEU A 197 -3.28 -0.14 -2.00
CA LEU A 197 -4.17 -1.31 -2.15
C LEU A 197 -3.48 -2.61 -1.73
N ARG A 198 -2.22 -2.81 -2.14
CA ARG A 198 -1.45 -4.01 -1.79
C ARG A 198 -1.19 -4.13 -0.29
N ILE A 199 -0.88 -3.00 0.39
CA ILE A 199 -0.64 -2.96 1.84
C ILE A 199 -1.94 -3.24 2.62
N LEU A 200 -3.07 -2.76 2.13
CA LEU A 200 -4.37 -2.92 2.79
C LEU A 200 -5.01 -4.29 2.54
N LEU A 201 -4.67 -4.97 1.43
CA LEU A 201 -5.30 -6.23 1.02
C LEU A 201 -5.35 -7.30 2.13
N PRO A 202 -4.27 -7.58 2.91
CA PRO A 202 -4.32 -8.58 3.97
C PRO A 202 -5.36 -8.28 5.06
N TYR A 203 -5.68 -7.00 5.26
CA TYR A 203 -6.64 -6.54 6.27
C TYR A 203 -8.08 -6.54 5.77
N LEU A 204 -8.32 -6.75 4.47
CA LEU A 204 -9.66 -6.90 3.90
C LEU A 204 -10.33 -8.25 4.27
N LEU A 205 -9.57 -9.18 4.86
CA LEU A 205 -10.11 -10.43 5.39
C LEU A 205 -10.79 -10.26 6.76
N GLU A 206 -10.53 -9.15 7.46
CA GLU A 206 -11.08 -8.90 8.80
C GLU A 206 -12.55 -8.42 8.79
N PRO A 207 -12.99 -7.50 7.90
CA PRO A 207 -14.38 -7.06 7.84
C PRO A 207 -15.26 -8.08 7.11
N GLN A 208 -16.42 -8.40 7.69
CA GLN A 208 -17.42 -9.29 7.07
C GLN A 208 -18.06 -8.70 5.80
N SER A 209 -17.93 -7.39 5.58
CA SER A 209 -18.57 -6.65 4.50
C SER A 209 -17.86 -6.74 3.14
N VAL A 210 -16.74 -7.45 3.05
CA VAL A 210 -15.91 -7.50 1.84
C VAL A 210 -16.06 -8.85 1.12
N ASN A 211 -16.67 -8.83 -0.07
CA ASN A 211 -16.80 -10.01 -0.90
C ASN A 211 -15.55 -10.21 -1.76
N LEU A 212 -14.58 -10.95 -1.21
CA LEU A 212 -13.30 -11.19 -1.88
C LEU A 212 -13.41 -12.13 -3.08
N SER A 213 -14.45 -12.97 -3.20
CA SER A 213 -14.47 -14.08 -4.17
C SER A 213 -14.46 -13.62 -5.63
N ASN A 214 -14.89 -12.37 -5.87
CA ASN A 214 -14.97 -11.75 -7.20
C ASN A 214 -13.88 -10.71 -7.47
N VAL A 215 -13.10 -10.30 -6.47
CA VAL A 215 -12.10 -9.23 -6.59
C VAL A 215 -11.05 -9.60 -7.63
N CYS A 216 -10.47 -10.80 -7.54
CA CYS A 216 -9.49 -11.28 -8.50
C CYS A 216 -10.05 -11.39 -9.92
N TYR A 217 -11.28 -11.92 -10.08
CA TYR A 217 -11.92 -12.01 -11.40
C TYR A 217 -12.14 -10.63 -12.03
N ARG A 218 -12.67 -9.67 -11.26
CA ARG A 218 -12.87 -8.28 -11.72
C ARG A 218 -11.56 -7.62 -12.10
N PHE A 219 -10.53 -7.80 -11.27
CA PHE A 219 -9.20 -7.27 -11.57
C PHE A 219 -8.65 -7.81 -12.91
N LEU A 220 -8.64 -9.13 -13.10
CA LEU A 220 -8.10 -9.79 -14.30
C LEU A 220 -8.89 -9.46 -15.59
N THR A 221 -10.16 -9.06 -15.46
CA THR A 221 -11.03 -8.69 -16.58
C THR A 221 -11.19 -7.19 -16.76
N SER A 222 -10.57 -6.38 -15.90
CA SER A 222 -10.72 -4.93 -15.88
C SER A 222 -10.06 -4.22 -17.07
N ARG A 223 -10.55 -3.02 -17.37
CA ARG A 223 -9.88 -2.10 -18.30
C ARG A 223 -8.45 -1.80 -17.84
N PHE A 224 -8.22 -1.69 -16.53
CA PHE A 224 -6.91 -1.43 -15.95
C PHE A 224 -5.91 -2.54 -16.29
N TRP A 225 -6.28 -3.81 -16.10
CA TRP A 225 -5.46 -4.97 -16.48
C TRP A 225 -5.05 -4.90 -17.96
N ARG A 226 -6.01 -4.62 -18.84
CA ARG A 226 -5.76 -4.50 -20.28
C ARG A 226 -4.77 -3.38 -20.59
N ILE A 227 -4.95 -2.19 -20.02
CA ILE A 227 -4.04 -1.05 -20.24
C ILE A 227 -2.62 -1.38 -19.76
N MET A 228 -2.49 -1.98 -18.57
CA MET A 228 -1.18 -2.32 -18.01
C MET A 228 -0.41 -3.30 -18.90
N TRP A 229 -1.05 -4.34 -19.42
CA TRP A 229 -0.36 -5.30 -20.30
C TRP A 229 -0.16 -4.79 -21.73
N LEU A 230 -1.21 -4.29 -22.38
CA LEU A 230 -1.18 -3.97 -23.82
C LEU A 230 -0.59 -2.60 -24.13
N ASP A 231 -0.89 -1.59 -23.31
CA ASP A 231 -0.43 -0.23 -23.61
C ASP A 231 0.88 0.10 -22.88
N VAL A 232 1.01 -0.29 -21.61
CA VAL A 232 2.23 -0.05 -20.81
C VAL A 232 3.27 -1.14 -21.09
N GLY A 233 2.95 -2.42 -20.86
CA GLY A 233 3.87 -3.54 -20.97
C GLY A 233 4.46 -3.72 -22.37
N VAL A 234 3.61 -3.81 -23.40
CA VAL A 234 4.08 -3.91 -24.79
C VAL A 234 4.73 -2.59 -25.24
N GLY A 235 4.20 -1.43 -24.83
CA GLY A 235 4.76 -0.12 -25.13
C GLY A 235 6.21 0.05 -24.65
N LEU A 236 6.58 -0.56 -23.53
CA LEU A 236 7.96 -0.55 -22.99
C LEU A 236 8.98 -1.21 -23.92
N LYS A 237 8.56 -2.13 -24.81
CA LYS A 237 9.47 -2.72 -25.81
C LYS A 237 9.92 -1.75 -26.88
N GLN A 238 9.06 -0.79 -27.21
CA GLN A 238 9.29 0.18 -28.28
C GLN A 238 9.95 1.44 -27.72
N HIS A 239 9.49 1.88 -26.54
CA HIS A 239 9.95 3.10 -25.90
C HIS A 239 10.26 2.83 -24.42
N PRO A 240 11.50 2.44 -24.10
CA PRO A 240 11.93 2.25 -22.72
C PRO A 240 11.72 3.52 -21.90
N SER A 241 11.01 3.42 -20.80
CA SER A 241 10.75 4.54 -19.88
C SER A 241 10.83 4.03 -18.46
N THR A 242 11.66 4.68 -17.64
CA THR A 242 11.84 4.33 -16.22
C THR A 242 10.51 4.42 -15.46
N GLU A 243 9.70 5.43 -15.75
CA GLU A 243 8.41 5.66 -15.07
C GLU A 243 7.38 4.59 -15.46
N ARG A 244 7.28 4.25 -16.74
CA ARG A 244 6.41 3.15 -17.20
C ARG A 244 6.89 1.79 -16.70
N ALA A 245 8.20 1.58 -16.60
CA ALA A 245 8.78 0.35 -16.07
C ALA A 245 8.48 0.20 -14.57
N GLN A 246 8.57 1.29 -13.81
CA GLN A 246 8.20 1.31 -12.39
C GLN A 246 6.69 1.06 -12.20
N LEU A 247 5.85 1.70 -13.02
CA LEU A 247 4.41 1.49 -13.03
C LEU A 247 4.06 0.03 -13.29
N PHE A 248 4.60 -0.55 -14.37
CA PHE A 248 4.34 -1.94 -14.73
C PHE A 248 4.88 -2.91 -13.67
N GLY A 249 6.08 -2.64 -13.13
CA GLY A 249 6.64 -3.42 -12.04
C GLY A 249 5.80 -3.40 -10.77
N THR A 250 5.19 -2.27 -10.42
CA THR A 250 4.28 -2.13 -9.26
C THR A 250 2.95 -2.85 -9.52
N PHE A 251 2.44 -2.75 -10.75
CA PHE A 251 1.25 -3.49 -11.18
C PHE A 251 1.42 -5.00 -11.06
N LEU A 252 2.57 -5.57 -11.47
CA LEU A 252 2.83 -7.00 -11.33
C LEU A 252 2.80 -7.46 -9.87
N GLU A 253 3.37 -6.67 -8.95
CA GLU A 253 3.36 -6.98 -7.53
C GLU A 253 1.94 -6.91 -6.93
N LEU A 254 1.14 -5.91 -7.32
CA LEU A 254 -0.27 -5.83 -6.95
C LEU A 254 -1.05 -7.03 -7.50
N ALA A 255 -0.81 -7.39 -8.77
CA ALA A 255 -1.48 -8.49 -9.44
C ALA A 255 -1.22 -9.82 -8.74
N SER A 256 0.04 -10.16 -8.44
CA SER A 256 0.37 -11.37 -7.66
C SER A 256 -0.31 -11.36 -6.30
N THR A 257 -0.30 -10.22 -5.59
CA THR A 257 -0.91 -10.10 -4.26
C THR A 257 -2.43 -10.32 -4.29
N ILE A 258 -3.12 -9.74 -5.28
CA ILE A 258 -4.56 -9.95 -5.48
C ILE A 258 -4.86 -11.40 -5.83
N CYS A 259 -4.08 -12.00 -6.73
CA CYS A 259 -4.32 -13.36 -7.20
C CYS A 259 -4.05 -14.41 -6.10
N TYR A 260 -3.06 -14.22 -5.24
CA TYR A 260 -2.90 -15.10 -4.08
C TYR A 260 -3.92 -14.83 -2.98
N GLY A 261 -4.27 -13.56 -2.74
CA GLY A 261 -5.08 -13.16 -1.59
C GLY A 261 -6.59 -13.29 -1.77
N THR A 262 -7.11 -13.19 -3.00
CA THR A 262 -8.57 -13.04 -3.24
C THR A 262 -9.12 -13.95 -4.33
N ARG A 263 -8.30 -14.81 -4.92
CA ARG A 263 -8.74 -15.73 -5.98
C ARG A 263 -9.67 -16.80 -5.42
N SER A 264 -10.85 -16.94 -6.03
CA SER A 264 -11.74 -18.06 -5.75
C SER A 264 -11.18 -19.38 -6.29
N PRO A 265 -11.46 -20.52 -5.63
CA PRO A 265 -11.09 -21.84 -6.14
C PRO A 265 -11.59 -22.05 -7.57
N ALA A 266 -10.78 -22.65 -8.43
CA ALA A 266 -11.06 -22.90 -9.84
C ALA A 266 -11.31 -21.63 -10.69
N LEU A 267 -10.89 -20.44 -10.24
CA LEU A 267 -10.97 -19.22 -11.06
C LEU A 267 -10.18 -19.36 -12.36
N LEU A 268 -8.92 -19.81 -12.30
CA LEU A 268 -8.09 -19.94 -13.49
C LEU A 268 -8.63 -21.02 -14.43
N LYS A 269 -9.17 -22.11 -13.88
CA LYS A 269 -9.87 -23.13 -14.65
C LYS A 269 -11.02 -22.54 -15.47
N ARG A 270 -11.85 -21.67 -14.87
CA ARG A 270 -12.92 -20.95 -15.57
C ARG A 270 -12.38 -20.00 -16.63
N LEU A 271 -11.38 -19.18 -16.28
CA LEU A 271 -10.77 -18.22 -17.21
C LEU A 271 -10.08 -18.90 -18.39
N TYR A 272 -9.47 -20.07 -18.19
CA TYR A 272 -8.85 -20.83 -19.28
C TYR A 272 -9.90 -21.39 -20.24
N GLY A 273 -11.07 -21.79 -19.72
CA GLY A 273 -12.20 -22.19 -20.56
C GLY A 273 -12.78 -21.06 -21.40
N SER A 274 -12.82 -19.82 -20.89
CA SER A 274 -13.50 -18.70 -21.56
C SER A 274 -12.59 -17.71 -22.29
N CYS A 275 -11.38 -17.47 -21.80
CA CYS A 275 -10.55 -16.33 -22.21
C CYS A 275 -9.03 -16.57 -22.09
N LEU A 276 -8.56 -17.82 -22.24
CA LEU A 276 -7.13 -18.19 -22.14
C LEU A 276 -6.21 -17.25 -22.95
N LYS A 277 -6.56 -17.00 -24.22
CA LYS A 277 -5.79 -16.12 -25.13
C LYS A 277 -5.73 -14.68 -24.63
N SER A 278 -6.87 -14.14 -24.19
CA SER A 278 -6.93 -12.76 -23.67
C SER A 278 -6.06 -12.57 -22.41
N LEU A 279 -5.88 -13.63 -21.61
CA LEU A 279 -5.06 -13.59 -20.41
C LEU A 279 -3.57 -13.69 -20.75
N TRP A 280 -3.18 -14.62 -21.64
CA TRP A 280 -1.78 -14.98 -21.85
C TRP A 280 -1.11 -14.36 -23.08
N ASP A 281 -1.84 -14.01 -24.14
CA ASP A 281 -1.23 -13.36 -25.31
C ASP A 281 -0.51 -12.05 -24.95
N PRO A 282 -1.03 -11.18 -24.07
CA PRO A 282 -0.30 -10.01 -23.61
C PRO A 282 0.98 -10.39 -22.84
N ILE A 283 0.95 -11.48 -22.06
CA ILE A 283 2.11 -11.95 -21.28
C ILE A 283 3.21 -12.44 -22.22
N PHE A 284 2.88 -13.26 -23.23
CA PHE A 284 3.80 -13.66 -24.29
C PHE A 284 4.37 -12.45 -25.03
N ALA A 285 3.50 -11.49 -25.35
CA ALA A 285 3.87 -10.26 -26.01
C ALA A 285 4.74 -9.35 -25.16
N VAL A 286 4.97 -9.64 -23.88
CA VAL A 286 5.82 -8.87 -22.94
C VAL A 286 7.08 -9.65 -22.55
N LEU A 287 7.03 -10.97 -22.45
CA LEU A 287 8.16 -11.85 -22.08
C LEU A 287 9.31 -11.80 -23.12
N THR A 288 10.26 -10.86 -22.96
CA THR A 288 11.42 -10.67 -23.83
C THR A 288 12.55 -9.94 -23.11
N TRP A 289 13.79 -10.12 -23.59
CA TRP A 289 14.95 -9.40 -23.08
C TRP A 289 14.87 -7.86 -23.24
N ARG A 290 14.13 -7.38 -24.26
CA ARG A 290 13.98 -5.93 -24.55
C ARG A 290 13.35 -5.11 -23.42
N LEU A 291 12.65 -5.73 -22.47
CA LEU A 291 12.11 -5.02 -21.29
C LEU A 291 13.19 -4.49 -20.34
N GLY A 292 14.40 -5.04 -20.43
CA GLY A 292 15.44 -4.85 -19.44
C GLY A 292 15.38 -5.92 -18.34
N PRO A 293 16.53 -6.35 -17.81
CA PRO A 293 16.61 -7.50 -16.91
C PRO A 293 15.81 -7.35 -15.61
N LYS A 294 15.84 -6.18 -14.96
CA LYS A 294 15.11 -5.96 -13.70
C LYS A 294 13.61 -6.20 -13.85
N LEU A 295 13.01 -5.66 -14.91
CA LEU A 295 11.58 -5.82 -15.16
C LEU A 295 11.25 -7.23 -15.67
N LEU A 296 12.14 -7.82 -16.47
CA LEU A 296 12.01 -9.21 -16.91
C LEU A 296 11.97 -10.18 -15.72
N CYS A 297 12.80 -10.00 -14.69
CA CYS A 297 12.71 -10.80 -13.45
C CYS A 297 11.30 -10.74 -12.84
N ARG A 298 10.69 -9.55 -12.76
CA ARG A 298 9.32 -9.41 -12.22
C ARG A 298 8.27 -10.11 -13.09
N VAL A 299 8.41 -10.03 -14.41
CA VAL A 299 7.52 -10.76 -15.34
C VAL A 299 7.68 -12.27 -15.14
N LEU A 300 8.91 -12.78 -14.99
CA LEU A 300 9.18 -14.19 -14.75
C LEU A 300 8.58 -14.67 -13.43
N THR A 301 8.71 -13.89 -12.36
CA THR A 301 8.05 -14.16 -11.07
C THR A 301 6.53 -14.22 -11.22
N PHE A 302 5.93 -13.26 -11.94
CA PHE A 302 4.49 -13.25 -12.20
C PHE A 302 4.04 -14.46 -13.05
N VAL A 303 4.81 -14.85 -14.06
CA VAL A 303 4.54 -16.07 -14.87
C VAL A 303 4.57 -17.31 -13.97
N ALA A 304 5.59 -17.42 -13.10
CA ALA A 304 5.68 -18.53 -12.16
C ALA A 304 4.49 -18.54 -11.19
N ASP A 305 4.06 -17.38 -10.68
CA ASP A 305 2.86 -17.25 -9.84
C ASP A 305 1.61 -17.78 -10.56
N MET A 306 1.39 -17.37 -11.82
CA MET A 306 0.25 -17.81 -12.62
C MET A 306 0.26 -19.32 -12.85
N LEU A 307 1.42 -19.92 -13.14
CA LEU A 307 1.55 -21.36 -13.33
C LEU A 307 1.32 -22.14 -12.02
N MET A 308 1.85 -21.64 -10.90
CA MET A 308 1.61 -22.22 -9.56
C MET A 308 0.13 -22.21 -9.21
N MET A 309 -0.55 -21.08 -9.44
CA MET A 309 -1.98 -20.99 -9.18
C MET A 309 -2.80 -21.89 -10.12
N SER A 310 -2.37 -22.09 -11.36
CA SER A 310 -3.01 -23.05 -12.28
C SER A 310 -2.87 -24.49 -11.82
N PHE A 311 -1.74 -24.84 -11.22
CA PHE A 311 -1.58 -26.13 -10.54
C PHE A 311 -2.55 -26.24 -9.35
N GLN A 312 -2.63 -25.22 -8.49
CA GLN A 312 -3.56 -25.21 -7.35
C GLN A 312 -5.03 -25.32 -7.78
N ASP A 313 -5.39 -24.73 -8.93
CA ASP A 313 -6.74 -24.82 -9.52
C ASP A 313 -7.00 -26.11 -10.31
N ASN A 314 -6.05 -27.03 -10.35
CA ASN A 314 -6.12 -28.28 -11.12
C ASN A 314 -6.53 -28.01 -12.59
N CYS A 315 -5.85 -27.03 -13.21
CA CYS A 315 -6.07 -26.64 -14.60
C CYS A 315 -4.78 -26.42 -15.39
N LEU A 316 -3.65 -26.92 -14.90
CA LEU A 316 -2.37 -26.87 -15.63
C LEU A 316 -2.42 -27.73 -16.91
N ASP A 317 -3.17 -28.83 -16.87
CA ASP A 317 -3.46 -29.74 -17.98
C ASP A 317 -4.29 -29.10 -19.11
N MET A 318 -5.01 -28.00 -18.82
CA MET A 318 -5.74 -27.22 -19.83
C MET A 318 -4.83 -26.37 -20.71
N LEU A 319 -3.55 -26.24 -20.36
CA LEU A 319 -2.55 -25.55 -21.18
C LEU A 319 -2.06 -26.53 -22.25
N ASP A 320 -2.60 -26.41 -23.47
CA ASP A 320 -2.28 -27.32 -24.57
C ASP A 320 -0.79 -27.27 -25.00
N GLY A 321 -0.36 -28.27 -25.77
CA GLY A 321 1.03 -28.35 -26.25
C GLY A 321 1.47 -27.13 -27.06
N ASN A 322 0.53 -26.46 -27.76
CA ASN A 322 0.80 -25.23 -28.50
C ASN A 322 1.12 -24.06 -27.55
N PHE A 323 0.35 -23.93 -26.47
CA PHE A 323 0.56 -22.94 -25.43
C PHE A 323 1.94 -23.09 -24.79
N LEU A 324 2.26 -24.30 -24.31
CA LEU A 324 3.54 -24.57 -23.66
C LEU A 324 4.71 -24.34 -24.63
N SER A 325 4.57 -24.76 -25.89
CA SER A 325 5.58 -24.52 -26.92
C SER A 325 5.82 -23.02 -27.15
N LYS A 326 4.75 -22.20 -27.17
CA LYS A 326 4.87 -20.74 -27.31
C LYS A 326 5.59 -20.11 -26.11
N LEU A 327 5.24 -20.53 -24.88
CA LEU A 327 5.91 -20.04 -23.67
C LEU A 327 7.40 -20.40 -23.65
N ILE A 328 7.72 -21.66 -23.97
CA ILE A 328 9.09 -22.16 -24.09
C ILE A 328 9.86 -21.36 -25.14
N GLN A 329 9.25 -21.08 -26.29
CA GLN A 329 9.88 -20.30 -27.35
C GLN A 329 10.23 -18.87 -26.88
N CYS A 330 9.28 -18.16 -26.27
CA CYS A 330 9.52 -16.82 -25.73
C CYS A 330 10.65 -16.81 -24.67
N ALA A 331 10.65 -17.80 -23.77
CA ALA A 331 11.69 -17.93 -22.75
C ALA A 331 13.07 -18.25 -23.34
N LYS A 332 13.16 -19.14 -24.34
CA LYS A 332 14.41 -19.45 -25.05
C LYS A 332 14.99 -18.25 -25.79
N GLU A 333 14.14 -17.48 -26.48
CA GLU A 333 14.56 -16.26 -27.16
C GLU A 333 15.12 -15.23 -26.18
N ALA A 334 14.41 -14.99 -25.07
CA ALA A 334 14.88 -14.08 -24.03
C ALA A 334 16.19 -14.56 -23.37
N GLN A 335 16.35 -15.87 -23.15
CA GLN A 335 17.56 -16.44 -22.58
C GLN A 335 18.76 -16.26 -23.52
N SER A 336 18.59 -16.56 -24.81
CA SER A 336 19.62 -16.41 -25.83
C SER A 336 20.14 -14.97 -25.93
N ASP A 337 19.21 -13.99 -25.91
CA ASP A 337 19.57 -12.57 -25.88
C ASP A 337 20.34 -12.19 -24.60
N GLY A 338 19.93 -12.75 -23.45
CA GLY A 338 20.62 -12.54 -22.17
C GLY A 338 22.02 -13.14 -22.12
N GLU A 339 22.20 -14.36 -22.61
CA GLU A 339 23.51 -15.02 -22.71
C GLU A 339 24.44 -14.28 -23.69
N ARG A 340 23.88 -13.74 -24.79
CA ARG A 340 24.61 -12.86 -25.71
C ARG A 340 25.05 -11.56 -25.03
N TYR A 341 24.21 -10.98 -24.17
CA TYR A 341 24.62 -9.83 -23.37
C TYR A 341 25.74 -10.18 -22.38
N LEU A 342 25.59 -11.25 -21.60
CA LEU A 342 26.57 -11.66 -20.58
C LEU A 342 27.94 -12.00 -21.18
N SER A 343 27.97 -12.69 -22.32
CA SER A 343 29.21 -13.00 -23.05
C SER A 343 29.92 -11.75 -23.57
N ARG A 344 29.18 -10.69 -23.94
CA ARG A 344 29.75 -9.40 -24.36
C ARG A 344 30.20 -8.53 -23.19
N TYR A 345 29.64 -8.71 -21.99
CA TYR A 345 29.94 -7.86 -20.83
C TYR A 345 31.44 -7.82 -20.48
N LEU A 346 32.11 -8.97 -20.54
CA LEU A 346 33.55 -9.04 -20.27
C LEU A 346 34.41 -8.28 -21.30
N LEU A 347 33.85 -8.03 -22.50
CA LEU A 347 34.50 -7.29 -23.58
C LEU A 347 34.20 -5.78 -23.54
N GLN A 348 33.32 -5.32 -22.64
CA GLN A 348 32.96 -3.91 -22.50
C GLN A 348 34.02 -3.13 -21.73
N THR A 349 34.24 -1.88 -22.13
CA THR A 349 35.10 -0.93 -21.41
C THR A 349 34.48 -0.55 -20.06
N LEU A 350 35.29 -0.03 -19.11
CA LEU A 350 34.80 0.36 -17.79
C LEU A 350 33.68 1.41 -17.85
N ASP A 351 33.72 2.31 -18.84
CA ASP A 351 32.72 3.36 -19.03
C ASP A 351 31.38 2.82 -19.59
N ASP A 352 31.42 1.67 -20.27
CA ASP A 352 30.22 1.01 -20.82
C ASP A 352 29.55 0.05 -19.82
N ARG A 353 30.22 -0.27 -18.71
CA ARG A 353 29.74 -1.25 -17.73
C ARG A 353 28.67 -0.65 -16.84
N ASN A 354 27.49 -1.23 -16.92
CA ASN A 354 26.43 -1.00 -15.96
C ASN A 354 26.32 -2.21 -15.02
N GLU A 355 27.02 -2.14 -13.88
CA GLU A 355 27.05 -3.22 -12.88
C GLU A 355 25.65 -3.58 -12.36
N PHE A 356 24.76 -2.60 -12.21
CA PHE A 356 23.36 -2.86 -11.80
C PHE A 356 22.60 -3.63 -12.86
N TYR A 357 22.72 -3.23 -14.13
CA TYR A 357 22.10 -3.96 -15.24
C TYR A 357 22.70 -5.37 -15.34
N HIS A 358 24.01 -5.52 -15.20
CA HIS A 358 24.70 -6.80 -15.25
C HIS A 358 24.25 -7.74 -14.12
N HIS A 359 24.12 -7.24 -12.91
CA HIS A 359 23.60 -7.99 -11.77
C HIS A 359 22.22 -8.57 -12.09
N PHE A 360 21.26 -7.74 -12.51
CA PHE A 360 19.94 -8.22 -12.89
C PHE A 360 19.95 -9.09 -14.15
N ALA A 361 20.89 -8.89 -15.07
CA ALA A 361 21.02 -9.72 -16.27
C ALA A 361 21.40 -11.17 -15.94
N ARG A 362 22.38 -11.37 -15.04
CA ARG A 362 22.76 -12.71 -14.56
C ARG A 362 21.56 -13.42 -13.95
N ILE A 363 20.87 -12.71 -13.07
CA ILE A 363 19.68 -13.19 -12.40
C ILE A 363 18.59 -13.58 -13.40
N ALA A 364 18.27 -12.70 -14.35
CA ALA A 364 17.23 -12.96 -15.34
C ALA A 364 17.53 -14.21 -16.18
N VAL A 365 18.79 -14.41 -16.57
CA VAL A 365 19.23 -15.62 -17.29
C VAL A 365 19.06 -16.87 -16.45
N ASP A 366 19.41 -16.82 -15.16
CA ASP A 366 19.23 -17.95 -14.25
C ASP A 366 17.74 -18.27 -14.01
N MET A 367 16.90 -17.24 -13.84
CA MET A 367 15.44 -17.40 -13.75
C MET A 367 14.83 -17.98 -15.03
N LEU A 368 15.30 -17.56 -16.21
CA LEU A 368 14.86 -18.11 -17.50
C LEU A 368 15.23 -19.59 -17.63
N ARG A 369 16.44 -19.97 -17.21
CA ARG A 369 16.89 -21.37 -17.20
C ARG A 369 16.03 -22.23 -16.28
N ALA A 370 15.74 -21.73 -15.07
CA ALA A 370 14.86 -22.40 -14.12
C ALA A 370 13.42 -22.52 -14.66
N LEU A 371 12.89 -21.47 -15.30
CA LEU A 371 11.55 -21.53 -15.91
C LEU A 371 11.51 -22.56 -17.04
N LEU A 372 12.52 -22.61 -17.90
CA LEU A 372 12.61 -23.60 -18.96
C LEU A 372 12.71 -25.03 -18.43
N GLN A 373 13.40 -25.24 -17.31
CA GLN A 373 13.45 -26.52 -16.62
C GLN A 373 12.09 -26.92 -16.06
N ALA A 374 11.38 -25.99 -15.41
CA ALA A 374 10.03 -26.21 -14.90
C ALA A 374 9.06 -26.59 -16.03
N LEU A 375 9.13 -25.89 -17.17
CA LEU A 375 8.29 -26.18 -18.33
C LEU A 375 8.64 -27.52 -18.98
N ALA A 376 9.92 -27.92 -19.02
CA ALA A 376 10.30 -29.25 -19.47
C ALA A 376 9.73 -30.34 -18.55
N ASN A 377 9.83 -30.14 -17.24
CA ASN A 377 9.22 -31.04 -16.25
C ASN A 377 7.69 -31.14 -16.44
N ALA A 378 7.00 -30.03 -16.73
CA ALA A 378 5.57 -30.04 -17.04
C ALA A 378 5.24 -30.85 -18.29
N VAL A 379 6.00 -30.69 -19.38
CA VAL A 379 5.82 -31.44 -20.64
C VAL A 379 6.07 -32.94 -20.45
N GLU A 380 7.04 -33.31 -19.61
CA GLU A 380 7.38 -34.70 -19.31
C GLU A 380 6.45 -35.35 -18.26
N GLY A 381 5.45 -34.63 -17.75
CA GLY A 381 4.53 -35.14 -16.72
C GLY A 381 5.14 -35.23 -15.30
N ARG A 382 6.32 -34.64 -15.09
CA ARG A 382 7.01 -34.51 -13.80
C ARG A 382 6.46 -33.33 -12.99
N VAL A 383 5.22 -33.48 -12.53
CA VAL A 383 4.46 -32.38 -11.92
C VAL A 383 5.09 -31.88 -10.61
N ASN A 384 5.61 -32.77 -9.76
CA ASN A 384 6.19 -32.39 -8.47
C ASN A 384 7.46 -31.55 -8.64
N GLU A 385 8.34 -31.96 -9.56
CA GLU A 385 9.55 -31.22 -9.90
C GLU A 385 9.22 -29.86 -10.51
N CYS A 386 8.24 -29.82 -11.42
CA CYS A 386 7.73 -28.57 -11.99
C CYS A 386 7.25 -27.59 -10.91
N VAL A 387 6.42 -28.05 -9.97
CA VAL A 387 5.90 -27.22 -8.88
C VAL A 387 7.03 -26.72 -7.97
N SER A 388 8.02 -27.56 -7.68
CA SER A 388 9.20 -27.16 -6.91
C SER A 388 9.98 -26.04 -7.60
N ASP A 389 10.26 -26.20 -8.89
CA ASP A 389 10.99 -25.21 -9.68
C ASP A 389 10.21 -23.89 -9.81
N LEU A 390 8.89 -23.98 -10.01
CA LEU A 390 8.02 -22.80 -10.07
C LEU A 390 7.91 -22.09 -8.72
N TYR A 391 7.87 -22.83 -7.61
CA TYR A 391 7.85 -22.25 -6.27
C TYR A 391 9.06 -21.35 -6.04
N ASP A 392 10.26 -21.81 -6.38
CA ASP A 392 11.51 -21.05 -6.23
C ASP A 392 11.54 -19.75 -7.05
N LEU A 393 10.80 -19.68 -8.15
CA LEU A 393 10.66 -18.48 -9.00
C LEU A 393 9.52 -17.54 -8.57
N SER A 394 8.51 -18.10 -7.91
CA SER A 394 7.28 -17.42 -7.54
C SER A 394 7.49 -16.36 -6.45
N SER A 395 6.52 -15.46 -6.34
CA SER A 395 6.47 -14.49 -5.24
C SER A 395 6.46 -15.19 -3.88
N LEU A 396 5.92 -16.41 -3.76
CA LEU A 396 5.91 -17.18 -2.51
C LEU A 396 7.30 -17.69 -2.12
N GLY A 397 8.09 -18.16 -3.09
CA GLY A 397 9.46 -18.62 -2.84
C GLY A 397 10.42 -17.46 -2.54
N ILE A 398 10.17 -16.31 -3.16
CA ILE A 398 10.89 -15.05 -2.92
C ILE A 398 10.50 -14.44 -1.57
N ALA A 399 9.22 -14.52 -1.19
CA ALA A 399 8.68 -13.94 0.04
C ALA A 399 9.00 -14.75 1.31
N LYS A 400 10.01 -15.63 1.30
CA LYS A 400 10.48 -16.28 2.54
C LYS A 400 10.70 -15.19 3.58
N LEU A 401 9.86 -15.18 4.61
CA LEU A 401 10.19 -14.54 5.88
C LEU A 401 11.62 -14.93 6.14
N ILE A 402 12.53 -13.95 6.19
CA ILE A 402 13.92 -14.19 6.52
C ILE A 402 13.91 -14.63 7.97
N MET A 403 13.63 -15.91 8.20
CA MET A 403 13.96 -16.59 9.44
C MET A 403 15.47 -16.45 9.52
N PRO A 404 16.01 -15.72 10.52
CA PRO A 404 17.44 -15.59 10.59
C PRO A 404 18.02 -16.99 10.85
N PRO A 405 19.19 -17.31 10.28
CA PRO A 405 19.77 -18.65 10.36
C PRO A 405 19.85 -19.11 11.81
N HIS A 406 19.43 -20.35 12.08
CA HIS A 406 19.57 -20.94 13.40
C HIS A 406 21.07 -21.09 13.73
N ALA A 407 21.45 -20.82 14.98
CA ALA A 407 22.81 -21.09 15.44
C ALA A 407 23.10 -22.59 15.31
N GLY A 408 23.94 -22.96 14.34
CA GLY A 408 24.26 -24.35 14.01
C GLY A 408 23.88 -24.79 12.60
N ASP A 409 23.14 -23.97 11.84
CA ASP A 409 22.87 -24.25 10.44
C ASP A 409 24.13 -23.98 9.59
N ARG A 410 24.77 -25.05 9.11
CA ARG A 410 25.92 -24.97 8.19
C ARG A 410 25.49 -24.83 6.73
N GLY A 411 24.19 -24.83 6.45
CA GLY A 411 23.67 -24.48 5.15
C GLY A 411 23.73 -22.97 4.98
N GLU A 412 24.44 -22.50 3.94
CA GLU A 412 24.24 -21.15 3.44
C GLU A 412 22.74 -21.00 3.14
N ALA A 413 22.00 -20.35 4.04
CA ALA A 413 20.66 -19.88 3.78
C ALA A 413 20.80 -18.77 2.73
N HIS A 414 21.05 -19.16 1.49
CA HIS A 414 21.04 -18.27 0.36
C HIS A 414 19.62 -17.72 0.29
N VAL A 415 19.46 -16.48 0.76
CA VAL A 415 18.39 -15.60 0.28
C VAL A 415 18.58 -15.58 -1.22
N ARG A 416 17.89 -16.47 -1.95
CA ARG A 416 18.19 -16.65 -3.37
C ARG A 416 17.89 -15.34 -4.07
N PHE A 417 16.73 -14.72 -3.85
CA PHE A 417 16.46 -13.36 -4.34
C PHE A 417 15.30 -12.67 -3.58
N ASP A 418 15.46 -11.40 -3.15
CA ASP A 418 14.36 -10.50 -2.71
C ASP A 418 14.30 -9.33 -3.72
N TYR A 419 13.33 -9.35 -4.63
CA TYR A 419 13.14 -8.31 -5.66
C TYR A 419 12.05 -7.29 -5.31
N SER A 420 11.36 -7.54 -4.19
CA SER A 420 10.30 -6.68 -3.73
C SER A 420 10.95 -5.47 -3.08
N ASP A 421 10.85 -4.31 -3.74
CA ASP A 421 11.30 -3.05 -3.14
C ASP A 421 10.44 -2.71 -1.88
N THR A 422 9.32 -3.42 -1.68
CA THR A 422 8.29 -3.17 -0.68
C THR A 422 7.69 -4.48 -0.15
N ARG A 423 8.21 -4.98 0.99
CA ARG A 423 7.68 -6.19 1.68
C ARG A 423 6.17 -6.08 1.93
N VAL A 424 5.41 -7.13 2.19
CA VAL A 424 3.93 -6.99 2.41
C VAL A 424 3.56 -6.89 3.89
N PHE A 425 4.34 -7.47 4.80
CA PHE A 425 3.93 -7.66 6.20
C PHE A 425 4.40 -6.57 7.17
N PRO A 426 3.64 -6.33 8.26
CA PRO A 426 4.06 -5.49 9.38
C PRO A 426 5.30 -6.09 10.04
N ARG A 427 6.32 -5.26 10.27
CA ARG A 427 7.60 -5.70 10.87
C ARG A 427 7.59 -5.59 12.39
N VAL A 428 6.77 -4.68 12.91
CA VAL A 428 6.90 -4.19 14.28
C VAL A 428 5.53 -3.90 14.89
N LEU A 429 5.34 -4.30 16.15
CA LEU A 429 4.18 -3.99 16.98
C LEU A 429 4.61 -3.08 18.14
N PRO A 430 4.28 -1.78 18.12
CA PRO A 430 4.52 -0.89 19.25
C PRO A 430 3.47 -1.09 20.35
N CYS A 431 3.84 -0.89 21.61
CA CYS A 431 2.83 -0.69 22.67
C CYS A 431 2.21 0.69 22.54
N PHE A 432 0.88 0.79 22.59
CA PHE A 432 0.17 2.07 22.46
C PHE A 432 0.13 2.88 23.76
N ASN A 433 0.39 2.27 24.93
CA ASN A 433 0.56 3.02 26.18
C ASN A 433 1.76 4.00 26.07
N THR A 434 1.51 5.31 26.15
CA THR A 434 2.52 6.38 25.96
C THR A 434 3.72 6.22 26.88
N ASP A 435 3.49 5.70 28.08
CA ASP A 435 4.53 5.55 29.11
C ASP A 435 5.35 4.26 28.92
N CYS A 436 5.03 3.46 27.90
CA CYS A 436 5.70 2.22 27.57
C CYS A 436 6.51 2.33 26.27
N SER A 437 7.81 2.03 26.34
CA SER A 437 8.73 2.02 25.20
C SER A 437 8.88 0.64 24.53
N ARG A 438 8.12 -0.38 24.98
CA ARG A 438 8.24 -1.74 24.44
C ARG A 438 7.71 -1.85 23.02
N VAL A 439 8.48 -2.54 22.20
CA VAL A 439 8.23 -2.77 20.79
C VAL A 439 8.56 -4.24 20.47
N PHE A 440 7.70 -4.92 19.72
CA PHE A 440 7.91 -6.30 19.32
C PHE A 440 8.20 -6.42 17.82
N HIS A 441 9.28 -7.10 17.48
CA HIS A 441 9.73 -7.29 16.10
C HIS A 441 9.21 -8.64 15.58
N LEU A 442 8.20 -8.59 14.71
CA LEU A 442 7.63 -9.75 14.04
C LEU A 442 8.62 -10.40 13.06
N ASP A 443 9.49 -9.60 12.45
CA ASP A 443 10.49 -10.05 11.48
C ASP A 443 11.80 -10.53 12.12
N MET A 444 12.01 -10.23 13.41
CA MET A 444 13.17 -10.69 14.17
C MET A 444 12.74 -11.21 15.56
N PRO A 445 12.03 -12.36 15.64
CA PRO A 445 11.57 -12.93 16.91
C PRO A 445 12.72 -13.21 17.89
N GLN A 446 13.93 -13.43 17.35
CA GLN A 446 15.17 -13.71 18.06
C GLN A 446 15.59 -12.59 19.02
N LEU A 447 15.23 -11.34 18.72
CA LEU A 447 15.50 -10.20 19.58
C LEU A 447 14.71 -10.27 20.90
N HIS A 448 13.74 -11.18 21.02
CA HIS A 448 12.83 -11.35 22.16
C HIS A 448 12.98 -12.71 22.85
N VAL A 449 14.04 -13.47 22.58
CA VAL A 449 14.23 -14.84 23.11
C VAL A 449 14.62 -14.85 24.59
N ASP A 450 15.24 -13.77 25.08
CA ASP A 450 15.67 -13.63 26.48
C ASP A 450 14.64 -12.89 27.37
N SER A 451 13.52 -12.42 26.79
CA SER A 451 12.39 -11.85 27.53
C SER A 451 11.26 -12.88 27.62
N GLU A 452 10.50 -12.89 28.72
CA GLU A 452 9.20 -13.60 28.74
C GLU A 452 8.47 -13.25 27.45
N THR A 453 8.14 -14.25 26.63
CA THR A 453 7.56 -14.05 25.30
C THR A 453 6.44 -13.01 25.41
N PRO A 454 6.62 -11.80 24.90
CA PRO A 454 5.72 -10.72 25.25
C PRO A 454 4.37 -11.02 24.63
N GLU A 455 3.35 -11.17 25.47
CA GLU A 455 1.98 -11.41 25.03
C GLU A 455 1.39 -10.12 24.46
N PHE A 456 1.86 -9.74 23.27
CA PHE A 456 1.30 -8.61 22.55
C PHE A 456 -0.15 -8.93 22.19
N ARG A 457 -1.07 -8.15 22.75
CA ARG A 457 -2.52 -8.29 22.53
C ARG A 457 -3.06 -6.99 21.97
N TYR A 458 -3.94 -7.09 20.99
CA TYR A 458 -4.73 -5.93 20.58
C TYR A 458 -5.83 -5.65 21.60
N CYS A 459 -6.33 -4.41 21.63
CA CYS A 459 -7.58 -4.10 22.32
C CYS A 459 -8.67 -5.09 21.88
N SER A 460 -9.28 -5.79 22.82
CA SER A 460 -10.30 -6.81 22.55
C SER A 460 -11.58 -6.25 21.92
N ARG A 461 -11.79 -4.92 22.02
CA ARG A 461 -12.97 -4.24 21.48
C ARG A 461 -12.75 -3.72 20.06
N CYS A 462 -11.79 -2.80 19.88
CA CYS A 462 -11.55 -2.18 18.58
C CYS A 462 -10.43 -2.83 17.78
N GLY A 463 -9.54 -3.63 18.38
CA GLY A 463 -8.44 -4.26 17.65
C GLY A 463 -7.41 -3.30 17.05
N VAL A 464 -7.43 -2.01 17.39
CA VAL A 464 -6.51 -1.01 16.83
C VAL A 464 -5.21 -0.90 17.65
N PRO A 465 -5.24 -0.46 18.91
CA PRO A 465 -4.03 -0.38 19.72
C PRO A 465 -3.55 -1.77 20.14
N SER A 466 -2.24 -1.96 20.18
CA SER A 466 -1.56 -3.14 20.72
C SER A 466 -0.91 -2.84 22.06
N TYR A 467 -0.88 -3.84 22.94
CA TYR A 467 -0.36 -3.74 24.30
C TYR A 467 0.60 -4.89 24.59
N CYS A 468 1.71 -4.59 25.25
CA CYS A 468 2.67 -5.59 25.69
C CYS A 468 2.25 -6.33 26.98
N SER A 469 1.20 -5.85 27.66
CA SER A 469 0.66 -6.40 28.91
C SER A 469 -0.76 -5.88 29.18
N ALA A 470 -1.50 -6.56 30.06
CA ALA A 470 -2.81 -6.11 30.54
C ALA A 470 -2.72 -4.75 31.27
N ALA A 471 -1.69 -4.55 32.10
CA ALA A 471 -1.48 -3.28 32.80
C ALA A 471 -1.32 -2.08 31.84
N CYS A 472 -0.62 -2.27 30.71
CA CYS A 472 -0.54 -1.24 29.68
C CYS A 472 -1.87 -1.01 28.94
N ALA A 473 -2.69 -2.05 28.80
CA ALA A 473 -4.03 -1.91 28.24
C ALA A 473 -4.93 -1.09 29.16
N ASP A 474 -4.94 -1.38 30.46
CA ASP A 474 -5.76 -0.70 31.47
C ASP A 474 -5.34 0.77 31.64
N SER A 475 -4.03 1.03 31.75
CA SER A 475 -3.48 2.38 31.83
C SER A 475 -3.86 3.22 30.60
N HIS A 476 -3.70 2.69 29.39
CA HIS A 476 -4.09 3.40 28.18
C HIS A 476 -5.62 3.51 28.01
N TRP A 477 -6.39 2.56 28.55
CA TRP A 477 -7.85 2.60 28.60
C TRP A 477 -8.34 3.81 29.41
N GLU A 478 -7.77 4.00 30.59
CA GLU A 478 -8.08 5.11 31.50
C GLU A 478 -7.56 6.45 30.98
N ALA A 479 -6.41 6.45 30.32
CA ALA A 479 -5.78 7.65 29.76
C ALA A 479 -6.56 8.29 28.60
N GLY A 480 -7.58 7.63 28.04
CA GLY A 480 -8.45 8.20 27.03
C GLY A 480 -8.94 7.21 25.96
N HIS A 481 -8.32 6.03 25.83
CA HIS A 481 -8.76 5.08 24.80
C HIS A 481 -10.22 4.66 24.95
N ARG A 482 -10.77 4.63 26.18
CA ARG A 482 -12.19 4.35 26.42
C ARG A 482 -13.15 5.27 25.65
N GLN A 483 -12.75 6.52 25.37
CA GLN A 483 -13.56 7.52 24.68
C GLN A 483 -13.55 7.29 23.17
N VAL A 484 -12.39 6.94 22.60
CA VAL A 484 -12.22 6.77 21.14
C VAL A 484 -12.41 5.33 20.65
N CYS A 485 -12.40 4.34 21.55
CA CYS A 485 -12.45 2.92 21.20
C CYS A 485 -13.66 2.56 20.33
N ASN A 486 -14.83 3.15 20.59
CA ASN A 486 -16.03 2.87 19.81
C ASN A 486 -15.92 3.43 18.38
N PHE A 487 -15.40 4.65 18.22
CA PHE A 487 -15.15 5.24 16.90
C PHE A 487 -14.08 4.47 16.12
N LEU A 488 -13.04 3.96 16.78
CA LEU A 488 -12.02 3.13 16.12
C LEU A 488 -12.57 1.74 15.72
N ARG A 489 -13.50 1.19 16.51
CA ARG A 489 -14.17 -0.09 16.21
C ARG A 489 -15.09 0.05 15.01
N THR A 490 -15.93 1.07 15.03
CA THR A 490 -16.93 1.35 14.01
C THR A 490 -16.81 2.82 13.62
N PRO A 491 -15.96 3.17 12.63
CA PRO A 491 -15.75 4.55 12.24
C PRO A 491 -17.06 5.25 11.89
N PRO A 492 -17.24 6.52 12.30
CA PRO A 492 -18.43 7.28 11.93
C PRO A 492 -18.46 7.54 10.43
N THR A 493 -19.65 7.79 9.88
CA THR A 493 -19.87 7.96 8.43
C THR A 493 -18.99 9.07 7.84
N PHE A 494 -18.78 10.18 8.56
CA PHE A 494 -17.89 11.27 8.13
C PHE A 494 -16.41 10.87 7.99
N ALA A 495 -16.00 9.74 8.55
CA ALA A 495 -14.63 9.23 8.43
C ALA A 495 -14.54 8.09 7.40
N ARG A 496 -15.67 7.65 6.82
CA ARG A 496 -15.72 6.63 5.79
C ARG A 496 -15.72 7.29 4.42
N PHE A 497 -14.99 6.68 3.49
CA PHE A 497 -15.11 7.06 2.09
C PHE A 497 -16.44 6.56 1.50
N ILE A 498 -17.14 7.45 0.82
CA ILE A 498 -18.36 7.18 0.06
C ILE A 498 -18.14 7.72 -1.35
N ALA A 499 -18.19 6.85 -2.35
CA ALA A 499 -18.04 7.26 -3.75
C ALA A 499 -19.26 8.09 -4.18
N SER A 500 -19.03 9.29 -4.73
CA SER A 500 -20.07 10.30 -4.98
C SER A 500 -20.89 10.09 -6.27
N VAL A 501 -20.61 9.06 -7.09
CA VAL A 501 -21.23 8.88 -8.41
C VAL A 501 -21.49 7.39 -8.71
N PRO A 502 -22.61 7.03 -9.39
CA PRO A 502 -22.80 5.66 -9.87
C PRO A 502 -21.75 5.35 -10.93
N ASP A 503 -20.84 4.44 -10.59
CA ASP A 503 -20.14 3.53 -11.48
C ASP A 503 -20.09 3.92 -12.97
N SER A 504 -19.04 4.66 -13.37
CA SER A 504 -18.70 4.86 -14.79
C SER A 504 -18.27 3.56 -15.52
N GLY A 505 -18.46 2.39 -14.89
CA GLY A 505 -18.01 1.09 -15.37
C GLY A 505 -16.50 0.85 -15.24
N ASN A 506 -15.72 1.81 -14.72
CA ASN A 506 -14.26 1.73 -14.62
C ASN A 506 -13.74 1.19 -13.28
N VAL A 507 -14.61 0.59 -12.46
CA VAL A 507 -14.21 0.11 -11.13
C VAL A 507 -13.45 -1.21 -11.24
N MET A 508 -12.28 -1.27 -10.61
CA MET A 508 -11.24 -2.27 -10.87
C MET A 508 -11.45 -3.58 -10.07
N LEU A 509 -12.01 -3.46 -8.88
CA LEU A 509 -12.03 -4.45 -7.81
C LEU A 509 -13.47 -4.58 -7.26
N ARG A 510 -14.20 -3.48 -7.04
CA ARG A 510 -15.53 -3.41 -6.37
C ARG A 510 -15.61 -4.42 -5.22
N THR A 511 -14.93 -4.11 -4.12
CA THR A 511 -14.77 -5.02 -2.97
C THR A 511 -16.01 -5.20 -2.10
N PHE A 512 -16.93 -4.25 -2.15
CA PHE A 512 -18.21 -4.34 -1.46
C PHE A 512 -19.26 -4.76 -2.47
N ASP A 513 -20.18 -5.64 -2.06
CA ASP A 513 -21.37 -5.87 -2.86
C ASP A 513 -22.06 -4.51 -3.04
N ASN A 514 -22.50 -4.17 -4.26
CA ASN A 514 -23.35 -3.01 -4.51
C ASN A 514 -24.73 -3.30 -3.91
N GLU A 515 -24.77 -3.52 -2.61
CA GLU A 515 -25.89 -3.18 -1.79
C GLU A 515 -25.47 -1.91 -1.06
N CYS A 516 -25.78 -0.77 -1.68
CA CYS A 516 -26.48 0.23 -0.92
C CYS A 516 -27.80 -0.39 -0.44
N THR A 517 -27.76 -1.43 0.41
CA THR A 517 -28.78 -1.60 1.41
C THR A 517 -28.27 -0.70 2.52
N MET A 518 -28.82 0.52 2.51
CA MET A 518 -29.18 1.19 3.75
C MET A 518 -29.50 0.07 4.75
N THR A 519 -28.70 -0.13 5.78
CA THR A 519 -29.11 -1.00 6.88
C THR A 519 -30.45 -0.43 7.34
N PRO A 520 -31.58 -1.13 7.18
CA PRO A 520 -32.83 -0.62 7.69
C PRO A 520 -32.67 -0.56 9.20
N GLU A 521 -32.62 0.66 9.75
CA GLU A 521 -32.79 0.82 11.18
C GLU A 521 -34.27 0.58 11.48
N PHE A 522 -34.51 -0.42 12.31
CA PHE A 522 -35.81 -0.73 12.85
C PHE A 522 -35.93 0.00 14.18
N ASP A 523 -37.03 0.72 14.39
CA ASP A 523 -37.37 1.16 15.73
C ASP A 523 -37.69 -0.06 16.64
N ASP A 524 -37.84 0.18 17.95
CA ASP A 524 -38.23 -0.85 18.92
C ASP A 524 -39.60 -1.51 18.59
N ALA A 525 -40.34 -0.98 17.60
CA ALA A 525 -41.60 -1.51 17.10
C ALA A 525 -41.47 -2.25 15.74
N GLY A 526 -40.27 -2.32 15.15
CA GLY A 526 -40.01 -3.04 13.90
C GLY A 526 -40.29 -2.26 12.61
N ASN A 527 -40.42 -0.94 12.65
CA ASN A 527 -40.65 -0.10 11.47
C ASN A 527 -39.32 0.36 10.84
N VAL A 528 -39.22 0.28 9.51
CA VAL A 528 -38.03 0.71 8.75
C VAL A 528 -38.04 2.22 8.55
N PHE A 529 -37.01 2.91 9.03
CA PHE A 529 -36.75 4.32 8.69
C PHE A 529 -35.63 4.40 7.64
N THR A 530 -35.98 4.87 6.44
CA THR A 530 -35.04 5.39 5.44
C THR A 530 -35.08 6.92 5.51
N VAL A 531 -34.02 7.56 5.98
CA VAL A 531 -33.83 9.02 5.85
C VAL A 531 -33.01 9.23 4.58
N PHE A 532 -33.55 10.05 3.66
CA PHE A 532 -32.98 10.37 2.34
C PHE A 532 -31.63 11.06 2.41
#